data_AF-A0A423M538-F1
#
_entry.id   AF-A0A423M538-F1
#
_cell.length_a   1.000
_cell.length_b   1.000
_cell.length_c   1.000
_cell.angle_alpha   90.00
_cell.angle_beta   90.00
_cell.angle_gamma   90.00
#
_symmetry.space_group_name_H-M   'P 1'
#
loop_
_entity.id
_entity.type
_entity.pdbx_description
1 polymer ?
#
loop_
_entity_poly.entity_id
_entity_poly.type
_entity_poly.pdbx_seq_one_letter_code
_entity_poly.pdbx_strand_id
1 'polypeptide(L)'
;MRFLPGLICLLPLLSPLAHAELIDDVNDRGELRIALEANTPPFNFKEGDTLTGFEVELGQMLANELDVRADFIVTDEADLLQGVESGKYDVALNHIALTPELKDRFDFSESYGKVDAQLLAKKDEQPRPMVLVQSLTEEKPKADAPVDLAIPFQKGNPAFQASLESAMQRIKADGRLAALTAKWLTKPE
;
A
#
# COMPACT_ATOMS: atom_id res chain seq x y z
N MET A 1 -70.43 4.83 -14.19
CA MET A 1 -69.71 5.72 -13.24
C MET A 1 -68.32 5.13 -13.02
N ARG A 2 -67.31 5.98 -12.89
CA ARG A 2 -65.92 5.80 -13.34
C ARG A 2 -65.13 4.73 -12.56
N PHE A 3 -64.43 3.86 -13.30
CA PHE A 3 -63.30 3.07 -12.84
C PHE A 3 -62.10 3.99 -12.60
N LEU A 4 -61.41 3.84 -11.46
CA LEU A 4 -60.15 4.52 -11.17
C LEU A 4 -59.01 3.50 -11.37
N PRO A 5 -58.19 3.60 -12.43
CA PRO A 5 -57.01 2.76 -12.56
C PRO A 5 -55.89 3.31 -11.68
N GLY A 6 -55.21 2.39 -11.01
CA GLY A 6 -54.15 2.67 -10.04
C GLY A 6 -52.94 3.38 -10.64
N LEU A 7 -52.33 4.22 -9.80
CA LEU A 7 -51.01 4.79 -10.02
C LEU A 7 -50.07 4.18 -8.99
N ILE A 8 -49.46 3.04 -9.35
CA ILE A 8 -48.29 2.52 -8.63
C ILE A 8 -47.11 3.36 -9.13
N CYS A 9 -46.69 4.34 -8.32
CA CYS A 9 -45.44 5.05 -8.54
C CYS A 9 -44.29 4.07 -8.31
N LEU A 10 -43.77 3.49 -9.39
CA LEU A 10 -42.52 2.74 -9.38
C LEU A 10 -41.38 3.78 -9.28
N LEU A 11 -40.96 4.12 -8.05
CA LEU A 11 -39.71 4.85 -7.83
C LEU A 11 -38.58 3.96 -8.34
N PRO A 12 -37.77 4.38 -9.34
CA PRO A 12 -36.55 3.67 -9.64
C PRO A 12 -35.66 3.79 -8.41
N LEU A 13 -35.43 2.65 -7.74
CA LEU A 13 -34.33 2.50 -6.80
C LEU A 13 -33.07 2.84 -7.60
N LEU A 14 -32.58 4.07 -7.44
CA LEU A 14 -31.22 4.43 -7.78
C LEU A 14 -30.33 3.64 -6.82
N SER A 15 -30.10 2.37 -7.13
CA SER A 15 -29.02 1.63 -6.50
C SER A 15 -27.75 2.42 -6.82
N PRO A 16 -26.97 2.86 -5.81
CA PRO A 16 -25.65 3.38 -6.10
C PRO A 16 -24.92 2.30 -6.91
N LEU A 17 -24.29 2.71 -8.01
CA LEU A 17 -23.48 1.83 -8.82
C LEU A 17 -22.41 1.25 -7.88
N ALA A 18 -22.62 0.04 -7.37
CA ALA A 18 -21.61 -0.68 -6.62
C ALA A 18 -20.47 -0.91 -7.61
N HIS A 19 -19.48 -0.03 -7.59
CA HIS A 19 -18.22 -0.31 -8.25
C HIS A 19 -17.65 -1.52 -7.52
N ALA A 20 -17.19 -2.52 -8.28
CA ALA A 20 -16.45 -3.62 -7.69
C ALA A 20 -15.25 -3.03 -6.97
N GLU A 21 -15.20 -3.20 -5.64
CA GLU A 21 -14.12 -2.69 -4.82
C GLU A 21 -12.96 -3.70 -4.84
N LEU A 22 -11.73 -3.20 -4.76
CA LEU A 22 -10.54 -4.03 -4.68
C LEU A 22 -10.60 -5.08 -3.54
N ILE A 23 -11.29 -4.78 -2.44
CA ILE A 23 -11.45 -5.73 -1.33
C ILE A 23 -12.28 -6.96 -1.71
N ASP A 24 -13.27 -6.80 -2.59
CA ASP A 24 -14.09 -7.92 -3.06
C ASP A 24 -13.23 -8.83 -3.93
N ASP A 25 -12.44 -8.27 -4.85
CA ASP A 25 -11.51 -9.03 -5.70
C ASP A 25 -10.43 -9.78 -4.90
N VAL A 26 -9.91 -9.15 -3.83
CA VAL A 26 -8.93 -9.76 -2.92
C VAL A 26 -9.56 -10.93 -2.17
N ASN A 27 -10.77 -10.77 -1.65
CA ASN A 27 -11.49 -11.80 -0.90
C ASN A 27 -11.91 -12.97 -1.80
N ASP A 28 -12.44 -12.69 -2.99
CA ASP A 28 -12.88 -13.70 -3.95
C ASP A 28 -11.72 -14.58 -4.43
N ARG A 29 -10.53 -13.97 -4.60
CA ARG A 29 -9.31 -14.70 -4.96
C ARG A 29 -8.64 -15.37 -3.75
N GLY A 30 -8.88 -14.88 -2.54
CA GLY A 30 -8.29 -15.38 -1.30
C GLY A 30 -6.80 -15.07 -1.16
N GLU A 31 -6.30 -14.04 -1.84
CA GLU A 31 -4.90 -13.60 -1.73
C GLU A 31 -4.72 -12.10 -2.00
N LEU A 32 -3.85 -11.45 -1.23
CA LEU A 32 -3.37 -10.09 -1.43
C LEU A 32 -2.08 -10.14 -2.27
N ARG A 33 -2.11 -9.56 -3.47
CA ARG A 33 -0.97 -9.47 -4.40
C ARG A 33 -0.10 -8.27 -4.05
N ILE A 34 1.08 -8.54 -3.51
CA ILE A 34 2.00 -7.55 -2.96
C ILE A 34 3.24 -7.45 -3.87
N ALA A 35 3.44 -6.29 -4.49
CA ALA A 35 4.62 -6.02 -5.30
C ALA A 35 5.79 -5.45 -4.49
N LEU A 36 6.99 -5.94 -4.77
CA LEU A 36 8.27 -5.48 -4.19
C LEU A 36 9.46 -5.83 -5.10
N GLU A 37 10.66 -5.30 -4.82
CA GLU A 37 11.86 -5.55 -5.64
C GLU A 37 12.74 -6.70 -5.15
N ALA A 38 12.66 -7.05 -3.87
CA ALA A 38 13.46 -8.07 -3.19
C ALA A 38 14.99 -7.84 -3.25
N ASN A 39 15.43 -6.59 -3.22
CA ASN A 39 16.84 -6.20 -3.37
C ASN A 39 17.35 -5.22 -2.29
N THR A 40 16.52 -4.85 -1.31
CA THR A 40 16.81 -3.78 -0.35
C THR A 40 16.73 -4.26 1.11
N PRO A 41 17.81 -4.85 1.66
CA PRO A 41 17.91 -5.11 3.09
C PRO A 41 17.91 -3.80 3.91
N PRO A 42 17.33 -3.78 5.13
CA PRO A 42 16.60 -4.87 5.80
C PRO A 42 15.10 -4.95 5.45
N PHE A 43 14.64 -4.23 4.41
CA PHE A 43 13.23 -4.01 4.14
C PHE A 43 12.57 -5.13 3.34
N ASN A 44 12.98 -5.36 2.10
CA ASN A 44 12.58 -6.52 1.32
C ASN A 44 13.76 -7.02 0.50
N PHE A 45 14.17 -8.27 0.72
CA PHE A 45 15.36 -8.83 0.10
C PHE A 45 15.30 -10.36 0.05
N LYS A 46 16.17 -10.96 -0.75
CA LYS A 46 16.36 -12.42 -0.75
C LYS A 46 17.57 -12.83 0.09
N GLU A 47 17.37 -13.83 0.94
CA GLU A 47 18.44 -14.58 1.59
C GLU A 47 18.49 -15.98 0.94
N GLY A 48 19.46 -16.17 0.03
CA GLY A 48 19.42 -17.29 -0.90
C GLY A 48 18.18 -17.21 -1.80
N ASP A 49 17.36 -18.26 -1.79
CA ASP A 49 16.09 -18.29 -2.53
C ASP A 49 14.88 -17.81 -1.71
N THR A 50 15.09 -17.43 -0.44
CA THR A 50 14.00 -17.05 0.48
C THR A 50 13.78 -15.54 0.47
N LEU A 51 12.56 -15.10 0.14
CA LEU A 51 12.14 -13.71 0.30
C LEU A 51 11.92 -13.38 1.79
N THR A 52 12.54 -12.33 2.29
CA THR A 52 12.55 -11.94 3.71
C THR A 52 12.71 -10.43 3.89
N GLY A 53 12.55 -9.95 5.12
CA GLY A 53 12.71 -8.55 5.50
C GLY A 53 11.48 -7.95 6.18
N PHE A 54 11.64 -6.71 6.68
CA PHE A 54 10.59 -5.95 7.35
C PHE A 54 9.28 -5.89 6.56
N GLU A 55 9.34 -5.51 5.29
CA GLU A 55 8.17 -5.29 4.44
C GLU A 55 7.51 -6.60 3.98
N VAL A 56 8.30 -7.68 3.88
CA VAL A 56 7.78 -9.03 3.63
C VAL A 56 6.97 -9.51 4.83
N GLU A 57 7.50 -9.38 6.04
CA GLU A 57 6.77 -9.77 7.26
C GLU A 57 5.56 -8.85 7.52
N LEU A 58 5.66 -7.55 7.24
CA LEU A 58 4.53 -6.63 7.31
C LEU A 58 3.42 -7.03 6.33
N GLY A 59 3.78 -7.34 5.08
CA GLY A 59 2.82 -7.79 4.06
C GLY A 59 2.10 -9.07 4.47
N GLN A 60 2.83 -10.02 5.08
CA GLN A 60 2.22 -11.23 5.61
C GLN A 60 1.25 -10.95 6.76
N MET A 61 1.60 -10.04 7.68
CA MET A 61 0.70 -9.64 8.77
C MET A 61 -0.58 -8.99 8.23
N LEU A 62 -0.45 -8.13 7.22
CA LEU A 62 -1.58 -7.47 6.58
C LEU A 62 -2.51 -8.47 5.89
N ALA A 63 -1.97 -9.38 5.08
CA ALA A 63 -2.78 -10.43 4.45
C ALA A 63 -3.52 -11.28 5.49
N ASN A 64 -2.86 -11.64 6.60
CA ASN A 64 -3.48 -12.38 7.69
C ASN A 64 -4.63 -11.61 8.36
N GLU A 65 -4.49 -10.29 8.58
CA GLU A 65 -5.57 -9.46 9.13
C GLU A 65 -6.77 -9.32 8.19
N LEU A 66 -6.54 -9.49 6.89
CA LEU A 66 -7.57 -9.50 5.85
C LEU A 66 -8.12 -10.92 5.58
N ASP A 67 -7.68 -11.93 6.34
CA ASP A 67 -8.07 -13.35 6.18
C ASP A 67 -7.77 -13.92 4.78
N VAL A 68 -6.67 -13.48 4.16
CA VAL A 68 -6.20 -13.94 2.85
C VAL A 68 -4.72 -14.32 2.88
N ARG A 69 -4.24 -15.02 1.85
CA ARG A 69 -2.81 -15.34 1.70
C ARG A 69 -2.04 -14.14 1.16
N ALA A 70 -0.78 -13.97 1.56
CA ALA A 70 0.10 -13.04 0.87
C ALA A 70 0.66 -13.71 -0.39
N ASP A 71 0.49 -13.07 -1.54
CA ASP A 71 1.15 -13.44 -2.80
C ASP A 71 2.18 -12.36 -3.14
N PHE A 72 3.47 -12.67 -3.02
CA PHE A 72 4.55 -11.71 -3.25
C PHE A 72 5.04 -11.79 -4.69
N ILE A 73 4.98 -10.67 -5.40
CA ILE A 73 5.45 -10.53 -6.77
C ILE A 73 6.72 -9.69 -6.78
N VAL A 74 7.83 -10.33 -7.12
CA VAL A 74 9.10 -9.64 -7.36
C VAL A 74 9.06 -8.99 -8.74
N THR A 75 9.22 -7.67 -8.79
CA THR A 75 9.12 -6.85 -10.01
C THR A 75 10.17 -5.75 -10.01
N ASP A 76 10.44 -5.17 -11.17
CA ASP A 76 11.35 -4.02 -11.29
C ASP A 76 10.70 -2.72 -10.79
N GLU A 77 11.50 -1.80 -10.24
CA GLU A 77 11.07 -0.49 -9.70
C GLU A 77 10.20 0.29 -10.69
N ALA A 78 10.60 0.32 -11.96
CA ALA A 78 9.92 1.07 -13.02
C ALA A 78 8.48 0.59 -13.28
N ASP A 79 8.20 -0.69 -13.03
CA ASP A 79 6.91 -1.32 -13.31
C ASP A 79 6.03 -1.43 -12.05
N LEU A 80 6.61 -1.26 -10.87
CA LEU A 80 5.96 -1.54 -9.59
C LEU A 80 4.71 -0.68 -9.38
N LEU A 81 4.83 0.65 -9.44
CA LEU A 81 3.71 1.56 -9.24
C LEU A 81 2.71 1.53 -10.40
N GLN A 82 3.18 1.33 -11.64
CA GLN A 82 2.28 1.17 -12.78
C GLN A 82 1.46 -0.13 -12.68
N GLY A 83 2.06 -1.20 -12.14
CA GLY A 83 1.40 -2.45 -11.85
C GLY A 83 0.29 -2.30 -10.80
N VAL A 84 0.53 -1.49 -9.76
CA VAL A 84 -0.52 -1.11 -8.80
C VAL A 84 -1.61 -0.29 -9.49
N GLU A 85 -1.26 0.77 -10.23
CA GLU A 85 -2.23 1.66 -10.89
C GLU A 85 -3.16 0.90 -11.84
N SER A 86 -2.62 -0.06 -12.58
CA SER A 86 -3.37 -0.90 -13.52
C SER A 86 -4.10 -2.08 -12.89
N GLY A 87 -3.88 -2.38 -11.60
CA GLY A 87 -4.53 -3.49 -10.89
C GLY A 87 -3.88 -4.85 -11.16
N LYS A 88 -2.69 -4.85 -11.77
CA LYS A 88 -1.84 -6.04 -11.87
C LYS A 88 -1.43 -6.53 -10.48
N TYR A 89 -1.23 -5.60 -9.54
CA TYR A 89 -0.96 -5.83 -8.12
C TYR A 89 -1.97 -5.05 -7.29
N ASP A 90 -2.29 -5.52 -6.09
CA ASP A 90 -3.25 -4.84 -5.21
C ASP A 90 -2.56 -3.72 -4.43
N VAL A 91 -1.35 -4.00 -3.93
CA VAL A 91 -0.54 -3.09 -3.13
C VAL A 91 0.94 -3.19 -3.51
N ALA A 92 1.73 -2.17 -3.13
CA ALA A 92 3.19 -2.28 -3.14
C ALA A 92 3.80 -2.00 -1.76
N LEU A 93 4.78 -2.80 -1.38
CA LEU A 93 5.54 -2.69 -0.14
C LEU A 93 7.03 -2.58 -0.50
N ASN A 94 7.46 -1.35 -0.79
CA ASN A 94 8.80 -1.05 -1.29
C ASN A 94 9.24 0.37 -0.87
N HIS A 95 9.16 0.67 0.43
CA HIS A 95 9.60 1.93 1.04
C HIS A 95 9.03 3.18 0.36
N ILE A 96 7.76 3.11 -0.05
CA ILE A 96 7.13 4.17 -0.84
C ILE A 96 6.82 5.36 0.07
N ALA A 97 7.43 6.51 -0.27
CA ALA A 97 7.20 7.78 0.41
C ALA A 97 5.78 8.29 0.13
N LEU A 98 5.11 8.78 1.17
CA LEU A 98 3.82 9.43 1.05
C LEU A 98 3.99 10.87 0.53
N THR A 99 3.89 11.08 -0.78
CA THR A 99 4.01 12.40 -1.42
C THR A 99 2.68 12.89 -2.02
N PRO A 100 2.48 14.22 -2.18
CA PRO A 100 1.31 14.77 -2.86
C PRO A 100 1.12 14.23 -4.28
N GLU A 101 2.21 14.07 -5.03
CA GLU A 101 2.15 13.64 -6.43
C GLU A 101 1.68 12.19 -6.57
N LEU A 102 2.08 11.32 -5.64
CA LEU A 102 1.54 9.97 -5.62
C LEU A 102 0.09 9.95 -5.13
N LYS A 103 -0.32 10.81 -4.18
CA LYS A 103 -1.73 10.88 -3.74
C LYS A 103 -2.69 11.31 -4.84
N ASP A 104 -2.20 12.02 -5.86
CA ASP A 104 -3.00 12.33 -7.03
C ASP A 104 -3.33 11.09 -7.87
N ARG A 105 -2.50 10.03 -7.80
CA ARG A 105 -2.61 8.81 -8.59
C ARG A 105 -3.06 7.57 -7.81
N PHE A 106 -2.78 7.53 -6.51
CA PHE A 106 -2.99 6.38 -5.63
C PHE A 106 -3.70 6.80 -4.35
N ASP A 107 -4.46 5.88 -3.78
CA ASP A 107 -4.83 5.95 -2.37
C ASP A 107 -3.75 5.24 -1.54
N PHE A 108 -3.68 5.56 -0.25
CA PHE A 108 -2.62 5.10 0.64
C PHE A 108 -3.15 4.58 1.96
N SER A 109 -2.45 3.61 2.54
CA SER A 109 -2.63 3.21 3.94
C SER A 109 -2.22 4.32 4.92
N GLU A 110 -2.53 4.12 6.20
CA GLU A 110 -1.76 4.78 7.25
C GLU A 110 -0.25 4.50 7.11
N SER A 111 0.56 5.48 7.51
CA SER A 111 2.02 5.34 7.57
C SER A 111 2.41 4.17 8.50
N TYR A 112 3.36 3.35 8.03
CA TYR A 112 3.90 2.21 8.78
C TYR A 112 5.32 2.45 9.29
N GLY A 113 5.93 3.58 8.95
CA GLY A 113 7.30 3.91 9.35
C GLY A 113 7.72 5.30 8.90
N LYS A 114 8.81 5.80 9.49
CA LYS A 114 9.44 7.06 9.10
C LYS A 114 10.89 6.80 8.77
N VAL A 115 11.39 7.43 7.71
CA VAL A 115 12.80 7.40 7.32
C VAL A 115 13.35 8.81 7.24
N ASP A 116 14.59 9.00 7.69
CA ASP A 116 15.27 10.29 7.55
C ASP A 116 15.54 10.56 6.06
N ALA A 117 15.12 11.73 5.57
CA ALA A 117 15.31 12.13 4.18
C ALA A 117 16.79 12.09 3.72
N GLN A 118 17.74 12.27 4.66
CA GLN A 118 19.18 12.19 4.36
C GLN A 118 19.68 10.76 4.12
N LEU A 119 19.02 9.73 4.67
CA LEU A 119 19.36 8.32 4.37
C LEU A 119 18.87 7.92 2.98
N LEU A 120 17.74 8.47 2.54
CA LEU A 120 17.25 8.32 1.16
C LEU A 120 18.17 9.02 0.15
N ALA A 121 18.73 10.18 0.51
CA ALA A 121 19.63 10.97 -0.36
C ALA A 121 21.10 10.51 -0.34
N LYS A 122 21.60 9.84 0.71
CA LYS A 122 23.00 9.37 0.78
C LYS A 122 23.24 8.03 0.10
N LYS A 123 22.20 7.24 -0.21
CA LYS A 123 22.30 5.99 -0.99
C LYS A 123 22.40 6.27 -2.52
N ASP A 124 22.87 7.46 -2.89
CA ASP A 124 23.01 7.96 -4.27
C ASP A 124 24.28 7.46 -5.01
N GLU A 125 24.96 6.43 -4.50
CA GLU A 125 25.92 5.61 -5.28
C GLU A 125 25.26 4.41 -6.00
N GLN A 126 23.92 4.49 -6.17
CA GLN A 126 22.97 3.64 -6.92
C GLN A 126 22.32 2.48 -6.12
N PRO A 127 20.99 2.25 -6.21
CA PRO A 127 20.00 2.83 -7.14
C PRO A 127 19.13 3.93 -6.52
N ARG A 128 18.60 4.78 -7.40
CA ARG A 128 17.91 6.05 -7.13
C ARG A 128 16.50 5.78 -6.61
N PRO A 129 15.97 6.54 -5.65
CA PRO A 129 14.54 6.53 -5.34
C PRO A 129 13.76 7.24 -6.47
N MET A 130 13.16 6.49 -7.40
CA MET A 130 12.31 7.05 -8.45
C MET A 130 10.86 7.26 -8.00
N VAL A 131 10.70 8.09 -6.98
CA VAL A 131 9.54 8.98 -6.85
C VAL A 131 9.98 10.43 -6.62
N LEU A 132 11.25 10.65 -6.27
CA LEU A 132 11.76 11.96 -5.89
C LEU A 132 12.21 12.81 -7.10
N VAL A 133 12.45 12.25 -8.29
CA VAL A 133 13.16 13.01 -9.34
C VAL A 133 12.26 13.93 -10.19
N GLN A 134 10.93 13.76 -10.19
CA GLN A 134 10.06 14.59 -11.04
C GLN A 134 9.36 15.74 -10.29
N SER A 135 9.22 15.69 -8.97
CA SER A 135 8.66 16.78 -8.15
C SER A 135 9.72 17.68 -7.51
N LEU A 136 10.97 17.20 -7.39
CA LEU A 136 12.08 18.01 -6.86
C LEU A 136 12.58 19.11 -7.77
N THR A 137 12.11 19.20 -9.01
CA THR A 137 12.41 20.37 -9.85
C THR A 137 11.66 21.62 -9.41
N GLU A 138 10.66 21.53 -8.51
CA GLU A 138 9.93 22.72 -8.06
C GLU A 138 10.08 23.06 -6.57
N GLU A 139 10.24 22.12 -5.63
CA GLU A 139 10.69 22.48 -4.26
C GLU A 139 11.57 21.41 -3.61
N LYS A 140 12.78 21.81 -3.17
CA LYS A 140 13.61 20.99 -2.27
C LYS A 140 12.85 20.77 -0.94
N PRO A 141 12.58 19.53 -0.52
CA PRO A 141 12.17 19.24 0.84
C PRO A 141 13.21 19.84 1.78
N LYS A 142 12.77 20.49 2.85
CA LYS A 142 13.66 20.82 3.97
C LYS A 142 14.37 19.53 4.36
N ALA A 143 15.68 19.51 4.22
CA ALA A 143 16.55 18.33 4.29
C ALA A 143 16.58 17.60 5.65
N ASP A 144 15.67 17.95 6.57
CA ASP A 144 15.66 17.53 7.98
C ASP A 144 14.30 16.96 8.44
N ALA A 145 13.30 16.82 7.56
CA ALA A 145 12.00 16.25 7.94
C ALA A 145 11.94 14.73 7.66
N PRO A 146 11.50 13.90 8.62
CA PRO A 146 11.29 12.48 8.37
C PRO A 146 10.15 12.28 7.35
N VAL A 147 10.36 11.35 6.43
CA VAL A 147 9.40 10.99 5.37
C VAL A 147 8.58 9.79 5.84
N ASP A 148 7.26 9.91 5.80
CA ASP A 148 6.33 8.82 6.10
C ASP A 148 6.32 7.79 4.97
N LEU A 149 6.44 6.51 5.33
CA LEU A 149 6.32 5.38 4.43
C LEU A 149 4.89 4.82 4.51
N ALA A 150 4.24 4.67 3.36
CA ALA A 150 2.85 4.20 3.28
C ALA A 150 2.66 3.26 2.09
N ILE A 151 1.58 2.48 2.13
CA ILE A 151 1.29 1.42 1.16
C ILE A 151 0.35 1.99 0.09
N PRO A 152 0.81 2.22 -1.16
CA PRO A 152 -0.07 2.63 -2.24
C PRO A 152 -0.95 1.48 -2.72
N PHE A 153 -2.18 1.80 -3.12
CA PHE A 153 -3.10 0.94 -3.86
C PHE A 153 -3.91 1.76 -4.86
N GLN A 154 -4.71 1.10 -5.69
CA GLN A 154 -5.53 1.76 -6.70
C GLN A 154 -6.46 2.81 -6.08
N LYS A 155 -6.49 4.00 -6.71
CA LYS A 155 -7.36 5.10 -6.30
C LYS A 155 -8.84 4.76 -6.43
N GLY A 156 -9.64 5.25 -5.49
CA GLY A 156 -11.09 5.10 -5.48
C GLY A 156 -11.58 3.79 -4.85
N ASN A 157 -10.83 3.19 -3.92
CA ASN A 157 -11.20 1.96 -3.22
C ASN A 157 -11.36 2.18 -1.70
N PRO A 158 -12.37 2.95 -1.25
CA PRO A 158 -12.56 3.29 0.16
C PRO A 158 -12.82 2.09 1.06
N ALA A 159 -13.45 1.01 0.58
CA ALA A 159 -13.69 -0.18 1.40
C ALA A 159 -12.39 -0.96 1.64
N PHE A 160 -11.54 -1.05 0.61
CA PHE A 160 -10.21 -1.61 0.74
C PHE A 160 -9.33 -0.76 1.66
N GLN A 161 -9.36 0.57 1.51
CA GLN A 161 -8.67 1.50 2.39
C GLN A 161 -9.04 1.26 3.86
N ALA A 162 -10.34 1.26 4.19
CA ALA A 162 -10.81 1.06 5.56
C ALA A 162 -10.39 -0.30 6.14
N SER A 163 -10.35 -1.34 5.30
CA SER A 163 -9.89 -2.67 5.68
C SER A 163 -8.39 -2.68 6.00
N LEU A 164 -7.58 -2.03 5.15
CA LEU A 164 -6.14 -1.91 5.35
C LEU A 164 -5.78 -1.04 6.57
N GLU A 165 -6.52 0.05 6.80
CA GLU A 165 -6.39 0.87 7.99
C GLU A 165 -6.72 0.08 9.27
N SER A 166 -7.83 -0.66 9.26
CA SER A 166 -8.23 -1.50 10.40
C SER A 166 -7.19 -2.59 10.71
N ALA A 167 -6.65 -3.23 9.66
CA ALA A 167 -5.58 -4.22 9.79
C ALA A 167 -4.32 -3.59 10.41
N MET A 168 -3.87 -2.46 9.87
CA MET A 168 -2.71 -1.72 10.38
C MET A 168 -2.90 -1.28 11.84
N GLN A 169 -4.10 -0.82 12.19
CA GLN A 169 -4.42 -0.43 13.56
C GLN A 169 -4.34 -1.60 14.54
N ARG A 170 -4.79 -2.80 14.16
CA ARG A 170 -4.65 -4.01 14.99
C ARG A 170 -3.19 -4.42 15.17
N ILE A 171 -2.42 -4.44 14.09
CA ILE A 171 -0.97 -4.74 14.10
C ILE A 171 -0.20 -3.73 14.98
N LYS A 172 -0.62 -2.46 14.99
CA LYS A 172 -0.06 -1.44 15.89
C LYS A 172 -0.49 -1.67 17.33
N ALA A 173 -1.79 -1.92 17.57
CA ALA A 173 -2.38 -2.01 18.90
C ALA A 173 -1.87 -3.20 19.72
N ASP A 174 -1.58 -4.34 19.07
CA ASP A 174 -1.04 -5.52 19.73
C ASP A 174 0.51 -5.56 19.77
N GLY A 175 1.17 -4.50 19.28
CA GLY A 175 2.62 -4.34 19.35
C GLY A 175 3.40 -5.10 18.28
N ARG A 176 2.75 -5.81 17.35
CA ARG A 176 3.45 -6.50 16.25
C ARG A 176 4.29 -5.56 15.40
N LEU A 177 3.80 -4.37 15.05
CA LEU A 177 4.60 -3.39 14.29
C LEU A 177 5.86 -2.96 15.07
N ALA A 178 5.72 -2.75 16.39
CA ALA A 178 6.85 -2.35 17.23
C ALA A 178 7.89 -3.47 17.34
N ALA A 179 7.45 -4.71 17.53
CA ALA A 179 8.33 -5.89 17.53
C ALA A 179 9.03 -6.07 16.17
N LEU A 180 8.31 -5.87 15.07
CA LEU A 180 8.85 -5.96 13.72
C LEU A 180 9.92 -4.89 13.47
N THR A 181 9.64 -3.66 13.93
CA THR A 181 10.59 -2.54 13.86
C THR A 181 11.85 -2.84 14.67
N ALA A 182 11.69 -3.37 15.89
CA ALA A 182 12.82 -3.75 16.74
C ALA A 182 13.65 -4.89 16.15
N LYS A 183 13.01 -5.81 15.42
CA LYS A 183 13.71 -6.93 14.77
C LYS A 183 14.58 -6.46 13.60
N TRP A 184 14.06 -5.55 12.77
CA TRP A 184 14.67 -5.25 11.47
C TRP A 184 15.36 -3.88 11.37
N LEU A 185 14.88 -2.88 12.10
CA LEU A 185 15.26 -1.48 11.87
C LEU A 185 16.07 -0.86 13.02
N THR A 186 16.05 -1.46 14.22
CA THR A 186 16.98 -1.05 15.29
C THR A 186 18.31 -1.78 15.13
N LYS A 187 19.42 -1.02 15.15
CA LYS A 187 20.77 -1.59 15.17
C LYS A 187 20.97 -2.40 16.46
N PRO A 188 21.58 -3.59 16.40
CA PRO A 188 22.09 -4.23 17.62
C PRO A 188 23.17 -3.33 18.24
N GLU A 189 23.16 -3.20 19.57
CA GLU A 189 24.20 -2.53 20.36
C GLU A 189 25.56 -3.23 20.24
#